data_AF-A0A954LMX5-F1
#
_entry.id   AF-A0A954LMX5-F1
#
_cell.length_a   1.000
_cell.length_b   1.000
_cell.length_c   1.000
_cell.angle_alpha   90.00
_cell.angle_beta   90.00
_cell.angle_gamma   90.00
#
_symmetry.space_group_name_H-M   'P 1'
#
loop_
_entity.id
_entity.type
_entity.pdbx_description
1 polymer ?
#
loop_
_entity_poly.entity_id
_entity_poly.type
_entity_poly.pdbx_seq_one_letter_code
_entity_poly.pdbx_strand_id
1 'polypeptide(L)'
;MASSQPTPLERPVFAPHSPSDDDVALRLEADQHRAAAQQFLKEGKNGAAISSAQHAMRLLEQADQQSAGSQNWRPQLVDCHRLLGDAWLARREIGSAIEEYRRAITLHDNYFQPQSNSLPEQQRRAILHQKLGDAALLGNDPSLAKEAFETAENLIAEICRKEPDDTAWPRSQAVLKDKRGRVALAEGNQKGLEAAEKFFQEALTIRQAAVRKLPGQPLPQREVAASQMRLCDLKLAFGDWTAAQERCENALQILEPMSKLHPDCLETCHELSVCREKLGVLALMKKDTETALKCYQQSLVLRERIAKAQPDVMQCQGDLAVIRDKIGDLFVEQKEWQGA
;
A
#
# COMPACT_ATOMS: atom_id res chain seq x y z
N MET A 1 -29.48 -70.72 15.31
CA MET A 1 -29.72 -69.56 16.21
C MET A 1 -28.62 -68.55 15.96
N ALA A 2 -29.03 -67.30 15.82
CA ALA A 2 -28.39 -66.27 15.02
C ALA A 2 -27.20 -65.56 15.68
N SER A 3 -26.23 -65.22 14.82
CA SER A 3 -25.49 -63.95 14.73
C SER A 3 -24.89 -63.32 15.99
N SER A 4 -23.60 -63.55 16.19
CA SER A 4 -22.72 -62.66 16.98
C SER A 4 -22.37 -61.42 16.14
N GLN A 5 -22.89 -60.26 16.52
CA GLN A 5 -22.42 -58.98 15.99
C GLN A 5 -21.09 -58.59 16.67
N PRO A 6 -20.10 -58.05 15.94
CA PRO A 6 -18.93 -57.45 16.56
C PRO A 6 -19.28 -56.06 17.13
N THR A 7 -18.88 -55.85 18.38
CA THR A 7 -18.94 -54.58 19.10
C THR A 7 -18.18 -53.48 18.32
N PRO A 8 -18.70 -52.24 18.25
CA PRO A 8 -18.00 -51.16 17.56
C PRO A 8 -16.73 -50.78 18.35
N LEU A 9 -15.59 -50.74 17.66
CA LEU A 9 -14.35 -50.16 18.16
C LEU A 9 -14.61 -48.69 18.53
N GLU A 10 -14.64 -48.38 19.82
CA GLU A 10 -14.60 -47.01 20.31
C GLU A 10 -13.34 -46.34 19.76
N ARG A 11 -13.52 -45.31 18.93
CA ARG A 11 -12.41 -44.42 18.57
C ARG A 11 -11.99 -43.71 19.86
N PRO A 12 -10.69 -43.68 20.21
CA PRO A 12 -10.24 -42.96 21.39
C PRO A 12 -10.62 -41.49 21.24
N VAL A 13 -11.45 -41.01 22.16
CA VAL A 13 -11.71 -39.58 22.34
C VAL A 13 -10.43 -38.99 22.91
N PHE A 14 -9.61 -38.41 22.04
CA PHE A 14 -8.47 -37.59 22.47
C PHE A 14 -9.03 -36.37 23.21
N ALA A 15 -8.86 -36.33 24.53
CA ALA A 15 -9.09 -35.12 25.31
C ALA A 15 -8.13 -34.02 24.83
N PRO A 16 -8.58 -32.75 24.72
CA PRO A 16 -7.66 -31.65 24.44
C PRO A 16 -6.67 -31.54 25.60
N HIS A 17 -5.40 -31.86 25.35
CA HIS A 17 -4.34 -31.65 26.33
C HIS A 17 -4.14 -30.15 26.56
N SER A 18 -4.22 -29.73 27.82
CA SER A 18 -3.82 -28.39 28.24
C SER A 18 -2.35 -28.15 27.84
N PRO A 19 -2.01 -26.97 27.29
CA PRO A 19 -0.62 -26.65 26.94
C PRO A 19 0.27 -26.72 28.19
N SER A 20 1.50 -27.22 28.05
CA SER A 20 2.49 -27.18 29.13
C SER A 20 2.90 -25.74 29.42
N ASP A 21 3.34 -25.45 30.66
CA ASP A 21 3.82 -24.10 31.02
C ASP A 21 5.01 -23.65 30.16
N ASP A 22 5.85 -24.59 29.72
CA ASP A 22 6.97 -24.34 28.79
C ASP A 22 6.48 -23.92 27.39
N ASP A 23 5.41 -24.52 26.87
CA ASP A 23 4.80 -24.12 25.59
C ASP A 23 4.23 -22.70 25.65
N VAL A 24 3.55 -22.38 26.75
CA VAL A 24 3.01 -21.02 26.98
C VAL A 24 4.13 -19.99 27.04
N ALA A 25 5.24 -20.31 27.71
CA ALA A 25 6.40 -19.43 27.79
C ALA A 25 7.04 -19.19 26.41
N LEU A 26 7.26 -20.25 25.62
CA LEU A 26 7.83 -20.14 24.25
C LEU A 26 6.95 -19.28 23.35
N ARG A 27 5.62 -19.41 23.44
CA ARG A 27 4.67 -18.61 22.65
C ARG A 27 4.68 -17.14 23.05
N LEU A 28 4.73 -16.85 24.35
CA LEU A 28 4.81 -15.49 24.84
C LEU A 28 6.11 -14.82 24.37
N GLU A 29 7.23 -15.53 24.43
CA GLU A 29 8.51 -15.06 23.92
C GLU A 29 8.46 -14.85 22.39
N ALA A 30 7.85 -15.77 21.64
CA ALA A 30 7.66 -15.60 20.20
C ALA A 30 6.86 -14.33 19.86
N ASP A 31 5.80 -14.04 20.63
CA ASP A 31 5.00 -12.82 20.43
C ASP A 31 5.78 -11.54 20.75
N GLN A 32 6.67 -11.56 21.75
CA GLN A 32 7.59 -10.44 22.02
C GLN A 32 8.54 -10.21 20.85
N HIS A 33 9.13 -11.28 20.30
CA HIS A 33 10.00 -11.18 19.14
C HIS A 33 9.27 -10.72 17.88
N ARG A 34 8.01 -11.14 17.68
CA ARG A 34 7.15 -10.67 16.59
C ARG A 34 6.83 -9.17 16.72
N ALA A 35 6.49 -8.72 17.92
CA ALA A 35 6.28 -7.30 18.21
C ALA A 35 7.56 -6.47 17.98
N ALA A 36 8.71 -6.98 18.42
CA ALA A 36 10.01 -6.36 18.18
C ALA A 36 10.33 -6.28 16.67
N ALA A 37 10.07 -7.34 15.90
CA ALA A 37 10.26 -7.33 14.45
C ALA A 37 9.40 -6.24 13.77
N GLN A 38 8.14 -6.12 14.18
CA GLN A 38 7.26 -5.06 13.68
C GLN A 38 7.76 -3.67 14.05
N GLN A 39 8.30 -3.48 15.26
CA GLN A 39 8.88 -2.22 15.68
C GLN A 39 10.15 -1.87 14.89
N PHE A 40 11.05 -2.84 14.69
CA PHE A 40 12.25 -2.65 13.89
C PHE A 40 11.95 -2.29 12.43
N LEU A 41 10.89 -2.84 11.85
CA LEU A 41 10.40 -2.42 10.52
C LEU A 41 10.00 -0.95 10.48
N LYS A 42 9.29 -0.46 11.51
CA LYS A 42 8.91 0.95 11.61
C LYS A 42 10.13 1.86 11.73
N GLU A 43 11.19 1.38 12.39
CA GLU A 43 12.46 2.09 12.55
C GLU A 43 13.42 1.95 11.35
N GLY A 44 13.03 1.19 10.31
CA GLY A 44 13.90 0.90 9.16
C GLY A 44 15.08 -0.04 9.46
N LYS A 45 15.10 -0.65 10.65
CA LYS A 45 16.13 -1.62 11.09
C LYS A 45 15.84 -3.01 10.52
N ASN A 46 15.83 -3.10 9.18
CA ASN A 46 15.35 -4.29 8.47
C ASN A 46 16.11 -5.58 8.82
N GLY A 47 17.43 -5.50 9.08
CA GLY A 47 18.23 -6.65 9.52
C GLY A 47 17.78 -7.19 10.88
N ALA A 48 17.54 -6.31 11.85
CA ALA A 48 17.04 -6.69 13.17
C ALA A 48 15.62 -7.25 13.08
N ALA A 49 14.77 -6.69 12.20
CA ALA A 49 13.44 -7.22 11.95
C ALA A 49 13.48 -8.67 11.44
N ILE A 50 14.38 -8.98 10.50
CA ILE A 50 14.58 -10.35 9.99
C ILE A 50 15.00 -11.29 11.11
N SER A 51 16.02 -10.92 11.89
CA SER A 51 16.51 -11.76 12.98
C SER A 51 15.44 -12.02 14.04
N SER A 52 14.67 -10.99 14.42
CA SER A 52 13.58 -11.13 15.38
C SER A 52 12.44 -12.00 14.85
N ALA A 53 12.01 -11.82 13.60
CA ALA A 53 10.96 -12.66 13.02
C ALA A 53 11.40 -14.12 12.86
N GLN A 54 12.64 -14.39 12.43
CA GLN A 54 13.20 -15.75 12.38
C GLN A 54 13.32 -16.38 13.77
N HIS A 55 13.61 -15.60 14.80
CA HIS A 55 13.65 -16.10 16.17
C HIS A 55 12.25 -16.47 16.67
N ALA A 56 11.25 -15.60 16.46
CA ALA A 56 9.86 -15.90 16.76
C ALA A 56 9.39 -17.20 16.07
N MET A 57 9.73 -17.40 14.79
CA MET A 57 9.39 -18.65 14.08
C MET A 57 9.98 -19.88 14.74
N ARG A 58 11.27 -19.86 15.09
CA ARG A 58 11.93 -21.00 15.74
C ARG A 58 11.28 -21.33 17.08
N LEU A 59 10.89 -20.33 17.86
CA LEU A 59 10.17 -20.53 19.12
C LEU A 59 8.79 -21.15 18.89
N LEU A 60 8.06 -20.70 17.86
CA LEU A 60 6.75 -21.28 17.48
C LEU A 60 6.89 -22.73 16.98
N GLU A 61 7.93 -23.04 16.21
CA GLU A 61 8.22 -24.40 15.73
C GLU A 61 8.60 -25.33 16.89
N GLN A 62 9.37 -24.85 17.87
CA GLN A 62 9.69 -25.59 19.09
C GLN A 62 8.44 -25.84 19.95
N ALA A 63 7.60 -24.82 20.10
CA ALA A 63 6.33 -24.91 20.80
C ALA A 63 5.40 -25.96 20.17
N ASP A 64 5.36 -26.05 18.83
CA ASP A 64 4.57 -27.07 18.12
C ASP A 64 5.08 -28.49 18.36
N GLN A 65 6.40 -28.69 18.34
CA GLN A 65 6.99 -30.01 18.61
C GLN A 65 6.67 -30.51 20.02
N GLN A 66 6.56 -29.61 21.00
CA GLN A 66 6.23 -29.94 22.39
C GLN A 66 4.73 -30.11 22.62
N SER A 67 3.92 -29.37 21.86
CA SER A 67 2.46 -29.36 21.97
C SER A 67 1.84 -30.31 20.97
N ALA A 68 1.69 -31.59 21.31
CA ALA A 68 1.12 -32.65 20.44
C ALA A 68 -0.16 -32.25 19.65
N GLY A 69 -0.02 -31.48 18.57
CA GLY A 69 -1.07 -31.01 17.68
C GLY A 69 -1.93 -29.81 18.12
N SER A 70 -1.59 -29.01 19.13
CA SER A 70 -2.45 -27.86 19.50
C SER A 70 -2.28 -26.70 18.51
N GLN A 71 -3.28 -26.48 17.66
CA GLN A 71 -3.19 -25.65 16.44
C GLN A 71 -3.20 -24.13 16.67
N ASN A 72 -3.11 -23.66 17.92
CA ASN A 72 -3.37 -22.27 18.35
C ASN A 72 -2.25 -21.26 18.04
N TRP A 73 -1.12 -21.71 17.48
CA TRP A 73 0.07 -20.90 17.19
C TRP A 73 0.26 -20.61 15.68
N ARG A 74 -0.57 -21.20 14.82
CA ARG A 74 -0.47 -21.10 13.35
C ARG A 74 -0.75 -19.71 12.77
N PRO A 75 -1.70 -18.90 13.30
CA PRO A 75 -1.82 -17.50 12.90
C PRO A 75 -0.54 -16.70 13.13
N GLN A 76 0.17 -16.96 14.23
CA GLN A 76 1.42 -16.30 14.58
C GLN A 76 2.55 -16.68 13.61
N LEU A 77 2.60 -17.94 13.16
CA LEU A 77 3.57 -18.37 12.14
C LEU A 77 3.32 -17.67 10.80
N VAL A 78 2.06 -17.58 10.36
CA VAL A 78 1.67 -16.81 9.16
C VAL A 78 2.12 -15.35 9.27
N ASP A 79 1.94 -14.72 10.44
CA ASP A 79 2.41 -13.36 10.68
C ASP A 79 3.92 -13.22 10.65
N CYS A 80 4.68 -14.22 11.13
CA CYS A 80 6.12 -14.19 11.07
C CYS A 80 6.63 -14.22 9.62
N HIS A 81 6.10 -15.12 8.78
CA HIS A 81 6.41 -15.14 7.35
C HIS A 81 6.04 -13.82 6.67
N ARG A 82 4.89 -13.22 7.01
CA ARG A 82 4.51 -11.89 6.50
C ARG A 82 5.51 -10.80 6.90
N LEU A 83 5.96 -10.78 8.16
CA LEU A 83 6.94 -9.82 8.66
C LEU A 83 8.31 -10.01 8.02
N LEU A 84 8.73 -11.25 7.77
CA LEU A 84 9.94 -11.54 7.00
C LEU A 84 9.82 -11.01 5.57
N GLY A 85 8.69 -11.28 4.91
CA GLY A 85 8.41 -10.71 3.59
C GLY A 85 8.52 -9.18 3.57
N ASP A 86 7.90 -8.52 4.56
CA ASP A 86 7.97 -7.06 4.72
C ASP A 86 9.43 -6.57 4.91
N ALA A 87 10.24 -7.30 5.70
CA ALA A 87 11.62 -6.94 5.97
C ALA A 87 12.55 -7.17 4.77
N TRP A 88 12.37 -8.26 4.02
CA TRP A 88 13.10 -8.50 2.78
C TRP A 88 12.75 -7.47 1.70
N LEU A 89 11.47 -7.13 1.58
CA LEU A 89 11.01 -6.11 0.64
C LEU A 89 11.62 -4.73 0.94
N ALA A 90 11.71 -4.39 2.24
CA ALA A 90 12.37 -3.16 2.69
C ALA A 90 13.89 -3.14 2.41
N ARG A 91 14.54 -4.31 2.35
CA ARG A 91 15.94 -4.47 1.89
C ARG A 91 16.10 -4.53 0.37
N ARG A 92 15.01 -4.45 -0.41
CA ARG A 92 14.98 -4.66 -1.86
C ARG A 92 15.35 -6.08 -2.31
N GLU A 93 15.28 -7.06 -1.40
CA GLU A 93 15.45 -8.48 -1.72
C GLU A 93 14.10 -9.06 -2.17
N ILE A 94 13.69 -8.71 -3.40
CA ILE A 94 12.31 -8.94 -3.87
C ILE A 94 11.96 -10.43 -3.96
N GLY A 95 12.89 -11.26 -4.43
CA GLY A 95 12.69 -12.71 -4.55
C GLY A 95 12.38 -13.36 -3.20
N SER A 96 13.17 -13.05 -2.18
CA SER A 96 12.96 -13.54 -0.81
C SER A 96 11.65 -13.02 -0.22
N ALA A 97 11.28 -11.76 -0.49
CA ALA A 97 10.00 -11.22 -0.05
C ALA A 97 8.80 -12.00 -0.64
N ILE A 98 8.82 -12.25 -1.95
CA ILE A 98 7.78 -13.03 -2.65
C ILE A 98 7.69 -14.45 -2.09
N GLU A 99 8.83 -15.10 -1.84
CA GLU A 99 8.86 -16.46 -1.28
C GLU A 99 8.22 -16.50 0.12
N GLU A 100 8.57 -15.56 1.00
CA GLU A 100 8.00 -15.49 2.35
C GLU A 100 6.49 -15.18 2.33
N TYR A 101 6.02 -14.29 1.44
CA TYR A 101 4.58 -14.07 1.29
C TYR A 101 3.85 -15.29 0.73
N ARG A 102 4.45 -16.04 -0.22
CA ARG A 102 3.88 -17.30 -0.72
C ARG A 102 3.78 -18.34 0.39
N ARG A 103 4.82 -18.49 1.21
CA ARG A 103 4.80 -19.38 2.40
C ARG A 103 3.68 -18.99 3.36
N ALA A 104 3.54 -17.71 3.66
CA ALA A 104 2.45 -17.20 4.51
C ALA A 104 1.06 -17.55 3.94
N ILE A 105 0.85 -17.38 2.63
CA ILE A 105 -0.42 -17.72 1.95
C ILE A 105 -0.66 -19.23 1.98
N THR A 106 0.33 -20.06 1.64
CA THR A 106 0.20 -21.52 1.65
C THR A 106 -0.11 -22.03 3.06
N LEU A 107 0.56 -21.52 4.09
CA LEU A 107 0.26 -21.86 5.47
C LEU A 107 -1.17 -21.44 5.83
N HIS A 108 -1.56 -20.21 5.50
CA HIS A 108 -2.92 -19.74 5.72
C HIS A 108 -3.97 -20.64 5.05
N ASP A 109 -3.85 -20.92 3.75
CA ASP A 109 -4.82 -21.71 2.99
C ASP A 109 -4.87 -23.19 3.45
N ASN A 110 -3.75 -23.76 3.90
CA ASN A 110 -3.72 -25.12 4.43
C ASN A 110 -4.45 -25.25 5.77
N TYR A 111 -4.42 -24.20 6.61
CA TYR A 111 -4.98 -24.25 7.96
C TYR A 111 -6.39 -23.70 8.05
N PHE A 112 -6.71 -22.68 7.28
CA PHE A 112 -8.02 -22.05 7.28
C PHE A 112 -8.84 -22.59 6.12
N GLN A 113 -9.65 -23.62 6.40
CA GLN A 113 -10.53 -24.19 5.39
C GLN A 113 -11.55 -23.14 4.90
N PRO A 114 -11.92 -23.12 3.60
CA PRO A 114 -12.85 -22.14 3.03
C PRO A 114 -14.23 -22.06 3.71
N GLN A 115 -14.63 -23.14 4.40
CA GLN A 115 -15.91 -23.25 5.11
C GLN A 115 -15.85 -22.68 6.55
N SER A 116 -14.64 -22.45 7.09
CA SER A 116 -14.37 -21.91 8.43
C SER A 116 -13.93 -20.44 8.39
N ASN A 117 -14.26 -19.73 7.31
CA ASN A 117 -13.68 -18.44 6.94
C ASN A 117 -14.19 -17.29 7.84
N SER A 118 -13.63 -17.21 9.05
CA SER A 118 -13.87 -16.12 9.97
C SER A 118 -13.39 -14.80 9.37
N LEU A 119 -13.99 -13.71 9.79
CA LEU A 119 -13.68 -12.40 9.26
C LEU A 119 -12.20 -12.01 9.44
N PRO A 120 -11.55 -12.19 10.62
CA PRO A 120 -10.12 -11.93 10.77
C PRO A 120 -9.23 -12.71 9.80
N GLU A 121 -9.61 -13.94 9.45
CA GLU A 121 -8.82 -14.74 8.51
C GLU A 121 -9.00 -14.28 7.07
N GLN A 122 -10.21 -13.87 6.68
CA GLN A 122 -10.43 -13.21 5.38
C GLN A 122 -9.59 -11.94 5.25
N GLN A 123 -9.56 -11.12 6.30
CA GLN A 123 -8.79 -9.89 6.36
C GLN A 123 -7.28 -10.19 6.24
N ARG A 124 -6.78 -11.18 6.97
CA ARG A 124 -5.38 -11.63 6.91
C ARG A 124 -5.02 -12.08 5.49
N ARG A 125 -5.84 -12.92 4.87
CA ARG A 125 -5.63 -13.41 3.50
C ARG A 125 -5.58 -12.27 2.49
N ALA A 126 -6.50 -11.31 2.60
CA ALA A 126 -6.54 -10.13 1.73
C ALA A 126 -5.23 -9.32 1.84
N ILE A 127 -4.74 -9.10 3.07
CA ILE A 127 -3.48 -8.38 3.32
C ILE A 127 -2.30 -9.15 2.72
N LEU A 128 -2.22 -10.47 2.88
CA LEU A 128 -1.14 -11.28 2.31
C LEU A 128 -1.08 -11.19 0.79
N HIS A 129 -2.22 -11.32 0.11
CA HIS A 129 -2.29 -11.17 -1.35
C HIS A 129 -1.96 -9.75 -1.81
N GLN A 130 -2.39 -8.72 -1.06
CA GLN A 130 -1.97 -7.35 -1.35
C GLN A 130 -0.45 -7.18 -1.25
N LYS A 131 0.18 -7.75 -0.22
CA LYS A 131 1.64 -7.69 -0.01
C LYS A 131 2.41 -8.44 -1.09
N LEU A 132 1.94 -9.63 -1.47
CA LEU A 132 2.50 -10.38 -2.60
C LEU A 132 2.43 -9.58 -3.89
N GLY A 133 1.29 -8.94 -4.17
CA GLY A 133 1.12 -8.10 -5.35
C GLY A 133 2.03 -6.87 -5.35
N ASP A 134 2.22 -6.24 -4.18
CA ASP A 134 3.16 -5.12 -4.02
C ASP A 134 4.61 -5.53 -4.31
N ALA A 135 5.02 -6.69 -3.80
CA ALA A 135 6.35 -7.24 -4.05
C ALA A 135 6.56 -7.61 -5.52
N ALA A 136 5.55 -8.25 -6.14
CA ALA A 136 5.58 -8.60 -7.56
C ALA A 136 5.68 -7.36 -8.46
N LEU A 137 4.91 -6.30 -8.16
CA LEU A 137 4.97 -5.05 -8.91
C LEU A 137 6.34 -4.39 -8.77
N LEU A 138 6.95 -4.42 -7.58
CA LEU A 138 8.32 -3.90 -7.36
C LEU A 138 9.38 -4.76 -8.07
N GLY A 139 9.14 -6.08 -8.19
CA GLY A 139 9.98 -7.03 -8.93
C GLY A 139 9.77 -7.03 -10.43
N ASN A 140 8.94 -6.12 -10.97
CA ASN A 140 8.57 -6.05 -12.39
C ASN A 140 7.94 -7.35 -12.92
N ASP A 141 7.13 -8.02 -12.09
CA ASP A 141 6.28 -9.15 -12.45
C ASP A 141 4.80 -8.71 -12.44
N PRO A 142 4.33 -8.04 -13.50
CA PRO A 142 2.95 -7.55 -13.58
C PRO A 142 1.92 -8.69 -13.60
N SER A 143 2.29 -9.88 -14.09
CA SER A 143 1.39 -11.04 -14.13
C SER A 143 1.07 -11.54 -12.73
N LEU A 144 2.10 -11.76 -11.90
CA LEU A 144 1.91 -12.15 -10.51
C LEU A 144 1.22 -11.04 -9.70
N ALA A 145 1.57 -9.78 -9.95
CA ALA A 145 0.92 -8.65 -9.29
C ALA A 145 -0.58 -8.61 -9.59
N LYS A 146 -0.94 -8.82 -10.86
CA LYS A 146 -2.33 -8.86 -11.34
C LYS A 146 -3.14 -9.93 -10.61
N GLU A 147 -2.66 -11.17 -10.58
CA GLU A 147 -3.32 -12.31 -9.93
C GLU A 147 -3.49 -12.09 -8.42
N ALA A 148 -2.42 -11.63 -7.76
CA ALA A 148 -2.44 -11.38 -6.33
C ALA A 148 -3.44 -10.25 -5.98
N PHE A 149 -3.46 -9.16 -6.75
CA PHE A 149 -4.42 -8.08 -6.52
C PHE A 149 -5.87 -8.47 -6.85
N GLU A 150 -6.11 -9.29 -7.87
CA GLU A 150 -7.46 -9.84 -8.15
C GLU A 150 -7.99 -10.67 -6.97
N THR A 151 -7.13 -11.51 -6.39
CA THR A 151 -7.49 -12.31 -5.22
C THR A 151 -7.79 -11.42 -4.01
N ALA A 152 -6.94 -10.43 -3.74
CA ALA A 152 -7.16 -9.47 -2.67
C ALA A 152 -8.47 -8.67 -2.88
N GLU A 153 -8.80 -8.32 -4.12
CA GLU A 153 -10.00 -7.52 -4.43
C GLU A 153 -11.28 -8.28 -4.10
N ASN A 154 -11.34 -9.55 -4.49
CA ASN A 154 -12.49 -10.40 -4.20
C ASN A 154 -12.71 -10.56 -2.69
N LEU A 155 -11.62 -10.74 -1.93
CA LEU A 155 -11.66 -10.83 -0.48
C LEU A 155 -12.11 -9.52 0.17
N ILE A 156 -11.57 -8.38 -0.25
CA ILE A 156 -11.97 -7.06 0.26
C ILE A 156 -13.44 -6.78 -0.07
N ALA A 157 -13.92 -7.15 -1.26
CA ALA A 157 -15.33 -6.99 -1.63
C ALA A 157 -16.27 -7.85 -0.78
N GLU A 158 -15.84 -9.03 -0.35
CA GLU A 158 -16.56 -9.83 0.66
C GLU A 158 -16.57 -9.16 2.04
N ILE A 159 -15.42 -8.66 2.49
CA ILE A 159 -15.27 -8.00 3.79
C ILE A 159 -16.16 -6.74 3.84
N CYS A 160 -16.12 -5.88 2.82
CA CYS A 160 -16.98 -4.69 2.72
C CYS A 160 -18.48 -5.02 2.78
N ARG A 161 -18.90 -6.21 2.28
CA ARG A 161 -20.30 -6.65 2.38
C ARG A 161 -20.67 -7.10 3.79
N LYS A 162 -19.73 -7.65 4.55
CA LYS A 162 -19.92 -8.11 5.94
C LYS A 162 -19.79 -6.97 6.96
N GLU A 163 -18.94 -5.99 6.68
CA GLU A 163 -18.65 -4.82 7.53
C GLU A 163 -18.93 -3.50 6.78
N PRO A 164 -20.20 -3.19 6.42
CA PRO A 164 -20.53 -2.02 5.62
C PRO A 164 -20.23 -0.67 6.30
N ASP A 165 -20.12 -0.69 7.63
CA ASP A 165 -19.83 0.48 8.46
C ASP A 165 -18.33 0.73 8.67
N ASP A 166 -17.48 -0.26 8.38
CA ASP A 166 -16.02 -0.07 8.45
C ASP A 166 -15.54 0.77 7.24
N THR A 167 -14.85 1.87 7.55
CA THR A 167 -14.30 2.78 6.54
C THR A 167 -12.90 2.37 6.07
N ALA A 168 -12.22 1.48 6.78
CA ALA A 168 -10.87 1.01 6.44
C ALA A 168 -10.86 0.11 5.19
N TRP A 169 -11.87 -0.74 5.01
CA TRP A 169 -11.95 -1.66 3.87
C TRP A 169 -12.29 -0.98 2.54
N PRO A 170 -13.26 -0.05 2.46
CA PRO A 170 -13.46 0.76 1.26
C PRO A 170 -12.20 1.54 0.88
N ARG A 171 -11.48 2.09 1.86
CA ARG A 171 -10.20 2.76 1.60
C ARG A 171 -9.16 1.80 1.03
N SER A 172 -9.04 0.60 1.59
CA SER A 172 -8.16 -0.46 1.09
C SER A 172 -8.53 -0.90 -0.33
N GLN A 173 -9.83 -0.96 -0.63
CA GLN A 173 -10.33 -1.22 -1.99
C GLN A 173 -9.88 -0.13 -2.97
N ALA A 174 -9.98 1.16 -2.61
CA ALA A 174 -9.51 2.26 -3.46
C ALA A 174 -7.99 2.19 -3.70
N VAL A 175 -7.20 1.83 -2.68
CA VAL A 175 -5.75 1.62 -2.83
C VAL A 175 -5.46 0.46 -3.78
N LEU A 176 -6.21 -0.63 -3.69
CA LEU A 176 -6.04 -1.78 -4.58
C LEU A 176 -6.38 -1.43 -6.03
N LYS A 177 -7.42 -0.62 -6.25
CA LYS A 177 -7.75 -0.08 -7.57
C LYS A 177 -6.61 0.76 -8.15
N ASP A 178 -5.98 1.65 -7.36
CA ASP A 178 -4.79 2.36 -7.83
C ASP A 178 -3.66 1.40 -8.23
N LYS A 179 -3.42 0.35 -7.45
CA LYS A 179 -2.37 -0.65 -7.75
C LYS A 179 -2.66 -1.42 -9.03
N ARG A 180 -3.92 -1.82 -9.25
CA ARG A 180 -4.39 -2.42 -10.50
C ARG A 180 -4.18 -1.49 -11.70
N GLY A 181 -4.45 -0.19 -11.52
CA GLY A 181 -4.16 0.81 -12.53
C GLY A 181 -2.68 0.88 -12.88
N ARG A 182 -1.79 0.85 -11.89
CA ARG A 182 -0.33 0.80 -12.10
C ARG A 182 0.14 -0.47 -12.81
N VAL A 183 -0.42 -1.64 -12.47
CA VAL A 183 -0.15 -2.90 -13.18
C VAL A 183 -0.57 -2.77 -14.64
N ALA A 184 -1.75 -2.22 -14.91
CA ALA A 184 -2.25 -2.04 -16.26
C ALA A 184 -1.38 -1.05 -17.08
N LEU A 185 -0.82 -0.01 -16.45
CA LEU A 185 0.18 0.86 -17.09
C LEU A 185 1.48 0.13 -17.45
N ALA A 186 1.94 -0.79 -16.58
CA ALA A 186 3.14 -1.57 -16.84
C ALA A 186 2.97 -2.54 -18.03
N GLU A 187 1.73 -2.93 -18.38
CA GLU A 187 1.46 -3.71 -19.60
C GLU A 187 1.71 -2.90 -20.90
N GLY A 188 1.83 -1.57 -20.82
CA GLY A 188 2.42 -0.69 -21.84
C GLY A 188 1.66 -0.56 -23.17
N ASN A 189 0.47 -1.14 -23.29
CA ASN A 189 -0.36 -1.11 -24.49
C ASN A 189 -1.61 -0.26 -24.30
N GLN A 190 -2.25 0.16 -25.40
CA GLN A 190 -3.46 1.00 -25.38
C GLN A 190 -4.58 0.44 -24.48
N LYS A 191 -4.75 -0.89 -24.43
CA LYS A 191 -5.76 -1.52 -23.58
C LYS A 191 -5.41 -1.44 -22.10
N GLY A 192 -4.14 -1.60 -21.74
CA GLY A 192 -3.66 -1.42 -20.37
C GLY A 192 -3.84 0.02 -19.89
N LEU A 193 -3.67 0.95 -20.81
CA LEU A 193 -3.86 2.38 -20.66
C LEU A 193 -5.35 2.74 -20.38
N GLU A 194 -6.29 2.21 -21.17
CA GLU A 194 -7.74 2.31 -20.91
C GLU A 194 -8.16 1.63 -19.60
N ALA A 195 -7.58 0.46 -19.31
CA ALA A 195 -7.83 -0.25 -18.06
C ALA A 195 -7.31 0.53 -16.85
N ALA A 196 -6.18 1.20 -16.96
CA ALA A 196 -5.63 2.06 -15.92
C ALA A 196 -6.57 3.23 -15.60
N GLU A 197 -7.10 3.89 -16.63
CA GLU A 197 -8.09 4.96 -16.45
C GLU A 197 -9.31 4.47 -15.67
N LYS A 198 -9.86 3.32 -16.08
CA LYS A 198 -11.00 2.70 -15.40
C LYS A 198 -10.71 2.45 -13.93
N PHE A 199 -9.57 1.83 -13.61
CA PHE A 199 -9.22 1.53 -12.22
C PHE A 199 -9.00 2.80 -11.37
N PHE A 200 -8.33 3.83 -11.90
CA PHE A 200 -8.18 5.09 -11.17
C PHE A 200 -9.51 5.83 -10.97
N GLN A 201 -10.43 5.76 -11.94
CA GLN A 201 -11.75 6.35 -11.82
C GLN A 201 -12.63 5.61 -10.79
N GLU A 202 -12.52 4.28 -10.70
CA GLU A 202 -13.13 3.47 -9.64
C GLU A 202 -12.58 3.86 -8.25
N ALA A 203 -11.26 4.01 -8.12
CA ALA A 203 -10.62 4.46 -6.88
C ALA A 203 -11.09 5.86 -6.45
N LEU A 204 -11.17 6.80 -7.39
CA LEU A 204 -11.68 8.15 -7.17
C LEU A 204 -13.14 8.12 -6.68
N THR A 205 -13.98 7.26 -7.28
CA THR A 205 -15.39 7.13 -6.92
C THR A 205 -15.57 6.67 -5.47
N ILE A 206 -14.78 5.68 -5.04
CA ILE A 206 -14.77 5.19 -3.65
C ILE A 206 -14.35 6.29 -2.67
N ARG A 207 -13.28 7.04 -2.99
CA ARG A 207 -12.79 8.14 -2.14
C ARG A 207 -13.77 9.32 -2.07
N GLN A 208 -14.46 9.63 -3.17
CA GLN A 208 -15.53 10.65 -3.17
C GLN A 208 -16.73 10.21 -2.32
N ALA A 209 -17.04 8.91 -2.28
CA ALA A 209 -18.05 8.39 -1.35
C ALA A 209 -17.59 8.54 0.11
N ALA A 210 -16.30 8.33 0.41
CA ALA A 210 -15.75 8.56 1.74
C ALA A 210 -15.82 10.03 2.19
N VAL A 211 -15.54 10.99 1.29
CA VAL A 211 -15.71 12.44 1.57
C VAL A 211 -17.16 12.76 1.92
N ARG A 212 -18.14 12.16 1.22
CA ARG A 212 -19.57 12.36 1.51
C ARG A 212 -19.98 11.80 2.87
N LYS A 213 -19.40 10.67 3.30
CA LYS A 213 -19.65 10.07 4.62
C LYS A 213 -18.97 10.85 5.75
N LEU A 214 -17.83 11.48 5.49
CA LEU A 214 -16.99 12.16 6.48
C LEU A 214 -16.69 13.61 6.05
N PRO A 215 -17.71 14.49 5.97
CA PRO A 215 -17.52 15.86 5.52
C PRO A 215 -16.57 16.61 6.45
N GLY A 216 -15.64 17.38 5.87
CA GLY A 216 -14.67 18.19 6.61
C GLY A 216 -13.44 17.44 7.15
N GLN A 217 -13.38 16.10 7.02
CA GLN A 217 -12.17 15.37 7.38
C GLN A 217 -11.08 15.58 6.32
N PRO A 218 -9.85 15.97 6.72
CA PRO A 218 -8.79 16.32 5.76
C PRO A 218 -8.31 15.11 4.96
N LEU A 219 -8.28 13.92 5.59
CA LEU A 219 -7.70 12.73 4.97
C LEU A 219 -8.48 12.23 3.74
N PRO A 220 -9.81 12.00 3.78
CA PRO A 220 -10.57 11.64 2.58
C PRO A 220 -10.47 12.68 1.45
N GLN A 221 -10.45 13.96 1.79
CA GLN A 221 -10.29 15.03 0.79
C GLN A 221 -8.92 14.94 0.09
N ARG A 222 -7.85 14.75 0.88
CA ARG A 222 -6.49 14.58 0.34
C ARG A 222 -6.39 13.37 -0.59
N GLU A 223 -7.04 12.27 -0.24
CA GLU A 223 -7.07 11.07 -1.10
C GLU A 223 -7.80 11.30 -2.42
N VAL A 224 -8.87 12.10 -2.43
CA VAL A 224 -9.52 12.53 -3.68
C VAL A 224 -8.55 13.37 -4.52
N ALA A 225 -7.83 14.33 -3.93
CA ALA A 225 -6.84 15.12 -4.64
C ALA A 225 -5.72 14.24 -5.24
N ALA A 226 -5.18 13.29 -4.48
CA ALA A 226 -4.20 12.33 -4.98
C ALA A 226 -4.72 11.49 -6.15
N SER A 227 -6.02 11.13 -6.15
CA SER A 227 -6.64 10.40 -7.27
C SER A 227 -6.76 11.25 -8.52
N GLN A 228 -7.14 12.53 -8.37
CA GLN A 228 -7.18 13.48 -9.47
C GLN A 228 -5.78 13.68 -10.06
N MET A 229 -4.74 13.76 -9.23
CA MET A 229 -3.36 13.88 -9.69
C MET A 229 -2.89 12.65 -10.49
N ARG A 230 -3.25 11.43 -10.07
CA ARG A 230 -2.96 10.21 -10.86
C ARG A 230 -3.66 10.20 -12.20
N LEU A 231 -4.91 10.66 -12.26
CA LEU A 231 -5.64 10.82 -13.53
C LEU A 231 -5.02 11.94 -14.38
N CYS A 232 -4.54 13.04 -13.78
CA CYS A 232 -3.79 14.09 -14.48
C CYS A 232 -2.54 13.49 -15.14
N ASP A 233 -1.74 12.72 -14.39
CA ASP A 233 -0.56 12.01 -14.91
C ASP A 233 -0.88 11.06 -16.06
N LEU A 234 -1.96 10.30 -15.90
CA LEU A 234 -2.43 9.42 -16.96
C LEU A 234 -2.75 10.21 -18.22
N LYS A 235 -3.57 11.26 -18.12
CA LYS A 235 -3.98 12.08 -19.27
C LYS A 235 -2.81 12.79 -19.94
N LEU A 236 -1.82 13.27 -19.17
CA LEU A 236 -0.56 13.79 -19.70
C LEU A 236 0.19 12.74 -20.53
N ALA A 237 0.27 11.49 -20.06
CA ALA A 237 0.94 10.41 -20.78
C ALA A 237 0.27 10.06 -22.12
N PHE A 238 -1.04 10.31 -22.26
CA PHE A 238 -1.78 10.16 -23.52
C PHE A 238 -1.81 11.42 -24.40
N GLY A 239 -1.28 12.54 -23.92
CA GLY A 239 -1.37 13.82 -24.60
C GLY A 239 -2.78 14.43 -24.59
N ASP A 240 -3.67 14.00 -23.69
CA ASP A 240 -4.95 14.66 -23.45
C ASP A 240 -4.76 15.81 -22.45
N TRP A 241 -4.12 16.89 -22.93
CA TRP A 241 -3.74 18.04 -22.13
C TRP A 241 -4.94 18.76 -21.51
N THR A 242 -6.08 18.75 -22.20
CA THR A 242 -7.33 19.36 -21.71
C THR A 242 -7.88 18.59 -20.52
N ALA A 243 -8.00 17.26 -20.63
CA ALA A 243 -8.44 16.47 -19.51
C ALA A 243 -7.42 16.49 -18.36
N ALA A 244 -6.12 16.47 -18.67
CA ALA A 244 -5.08 16.63 -17.64
C ALA A 244 -5.25 17.93 -16.85
N GLN A 245 -5.47 19.06 -17.55
CA GLN A 245 -5.71 20.34 -16.90
C GLN A 245 -6.94 20.30 -15.99
N GLU A 246 -8.07 19.77 -16.45
CA GLU A 246 -9.28 19.63 -15.64
C GLU A 246 -9.00 18.82 -14.35
N ARG A 247 -8.26 17.71 -14.46
CA ARG A 247 -7.90 16.88 -13.31
C ARG A 247 -7.00 17.63 -12.32
N CYS A 248 -6.00 18.33 -12.82
CA CYS A 248 -5.11 19.13 -11.99
C CYS A 248 -5.85 20.32 -11.34
N GLU A 249 -6.78 20.99 -12.02
CA GLU A 249 -7.62 22.04 -11.43
C GLU A 249 -8.55 21.50 -10.32
N ASN A 250 -9.14 20.32 -10.52
CA ASN A 250 -9.94 19.64 -9.50
C ASN A 250 -9.11 19.29 -8.25
N ALA A 251 -7.86 18.86 -8.42
CA ALA A 251 -6.95 18.64 -7.30
C ALA A 251 -6.61 19.96 -6.58
N LEU A 252 -6.38 21.03 -7.34
CA LEU A 252 -6.03 22.35 -6.80
C LEU A 252 -7.14 22.93 -5.92
N GLN A 253 -8.41 22.78 -6.32
CA GLN A 253 -9.57 23.23 -5.54
C GLN A 253 -9.65 22.60 -4.14
N ILE A 254 -9.03 21.43 -3.95
CA ILE A 254 -8.96 20.74 -2.67
C ILE A 254 -7.69 21.14 -1.91
N LEU A 255 -6.53 21.09 -2.58
CA LEU A 255 -5.23 21.25 -1.94
C LEU A 255 -4.95 22.69 -1.49
N GLU A 256 -5.42 23.69 -2.25
CA GLU A 256 -5.18 25.10 -1.91
C GLU A 256 -5.84 25.54 -0.60
N PRO A 257 -7.16 25.34 -0.37
CA PRO A 257 -7.76 25.67 0.93
C PRO A 257 -7.17 24.82 2.06
N MET A 258 -6.87 23.54 1.81
CA MET A 258 -6.28 22.67 2.83
C MET A 258 -4.88 23.14 3.24
N SER A 259 -4.05 23.59 2.30
CA SER A 259 -2.73 24.17 2.59
C SER A 259 -2.80 25.50 3.33
N LYS A 260 -3.89 26.26 3.19
CA LYS A 260 -4.12 27.51 3.95
C LYS A 260 -4.57 27.21 5.39
N LEU A 261 -5.41 26.19 5.57
CA LEU A 261 -5.90 25.77 6.90
C LEU A 261 -4.82 25.06 7.72
N HIS A 262 -3.97 24.27 7.06
CA HIS A 262 -2.91 23.48 7.70
C HIS A 262 -1.56 23.75 7.02
N PRO A 263 -0.99 24.95 7.21
CA PRO A 263 0.25 25.33 6.54
C PRO A 263 1.43 24.42 6.90
N ASP A 264 1.43 23.81 8.08
CA ASP A 264 2.54 22.94 8.54
C ASP A 264 2.40 21.48 8.09
N CYS A 265 1.30 21.11 7.40
CA CYS A 265 1.10 19.77 6.84
C CYS A 265 2.00 19.57 5.61
N LEU A 266 3.17 18.96 5.81
CA LEU A 266 4.18 18.74 4.77
C LEU A 266 3.64 17.92 3.59
N GLU A 267 2.76 16.95 3.84
CA GLU A 267 2.17 16.14 2.79
C GLU A 267 1.24 16.96 1.88
N THR A 268 0.38 17.80 2.45
CA THR A 268 -0.52 18.66 1.65
C THR A 268 0.28 19.65 0.81
N CYS A 269 1.36 20.22 1.35
CA CYS A 269 2.19 21.12 0.54
C CYS A 269 3.07 20.42 -0.48
N HIS A 270 3.51 19.19 -0.22
CA HIS A 270 4.13 18.37 -1.26
C HIS A 270 3.16 18.14 -2.41
N GLU A 271 1.94 17.65 -2.13
CA GLU A 271 0.91 17.42 -3.16
C GLU A 271 0.53 18.71 -3.92
N LEU A 272 0.40 19.84 -3.22
CA LEU A 272 0.13 21.14 -3.85
C LEU A 272 1.30 21.59 -4.74
N SER A 273 2.54 21.38 -4.31
CA SER A 273 3.73 21.74 -5.11
C SER A 273 3.77 20.96 -6.43
N VAL A 274 3.44 19.67 -6.39
CA VAL A 274 3.37 18.80 -7.58
C VAL A 274 2.21 19.22 -8.48
N CYS A 275 1.05 19.58 -7.91
CA CYS A 275 -0.07 20.13 -8.67
C CYS A 275 0.30 21.41 -9.42
N ARG A 276 1.00 22.34 -8.76
CA ARG A 276 1.49 23.58 -9.38
C ARG A 276 2.52 23.31 -10.46
N GLU A 277 3.44 22.37 -10.24
CA GLU A 277 4.39 21.96 -11.28
C GLU A 277 3.67 21.45 -12.54
N LYS A 278 2.69 20.56 -12.40
CA LYS A 278 1.95 20.02 -13.56
C LYS A 278 1.17 21.09 -14.31
N LEU A 279 0.58 22.05 -13.60
CA LEU A 279 -0.07 23.21 -14.24
C LEU A 279 0.94 24.07 -15.00
N GLY A 280 2.17 24.22 -14.49
CA GLY A 280 3.24 24.89 -15.21
C GLY A 280 3.64 24.16 -16.50
N VAL A 281 3.76 22.84 -16.45
CA VAL A 281 4.01 22.00 -17.65
C VAL A 281 2.88 22.16 -18.67
N LEU A 282 1.62 22.13 -18.22
CA LEU A 282 0.45 22.34 -19.09
C LEU A 282 0.42 23.73 -19.72
N ALA A 283 0.85 24.76 -18.99
CA ALA A 283 0.96 26.13 -19.52
C ALA A 283 2.05 26.23 -20.60
N LEU A 284 3.22 25.58 -20.40
CA LEU A 284 4.26 25.52 -21.43
C LEU A 284 3.80 24.82 -22.70
N MET A 285 3.00 23.76 -22.60
CA MET A 285 2.41 23.11 -23.78
C MET A 285 1.51 24.06 -24.58
N LYS A 286 0.92 25.07 -23.93
CA LYS A 286 0.16 26.15 -24.55
C LYS A 286 1.00 27.36 -24.96
N LYS A 287 2.32 27.29 -24.78
CA LYS A 287 3.27 28.41 -24.96
C LYS A 287 2.96 29.62 -24.08
N ASP A 288 2.28 29.40 -22.95
CA ASP A 288 2.03 30.42 -21.95
C ASP A 288 3.14 30.35 -20.88
N THR A 289 4.27 30.98 -21.22
CA THR A 289 5.48 31.02 -20.39
C THR A 289 5.27 31.82 -19.11
N GLU A 290 4.39 32.83 -19.13
CA GLU A 290 4.11 33.67 -17.96
C GLU A 290 3.36 32.86 -16.89
N THR A 291 2.29 32.16 -17.30
CA THR A 291 1.55 31.28 -16.39
C THR A 291 2.43 30.12 -15.91
N ALA A 292 3.29 29.58 -16.77
CA ALA A 292 4.23 28.53 -16.40
C ALA A 292 5.20 28.99 -15.31
N LEU A 293 5.86 30.15 -15.50
CA LEU A 293 6.79 30.72 -14.52
C LEU A 293 6.11 30.93 -13.17
N LYS A 294 4.91 31.53 -13.18
CA LYS A 294 4.12 31.76 -11.96
C LYS A 294 3.81 30.45 -11.23
N CYS A 295 3.41 29.41 -11.96
CA CYS A 295 3.13 28.10 -11.37
C CYS A 295 4.40 27.46 -10.77
N TYR A 296 5.52 27.54 -11.47
CA TYR A 296 6.79 27.00 -10.98
C TYR A 296 7.31 27.77 -9.75
N GLN A 297 7.21 29.09 -9.72
CA GLN A 297 7.56 29.90 -8.55
C GLN A 297 6.70 29.55 -7.33
N GLN A 298 5.39 29.32 -7.52
CA GLN A 298 4.51 28.86 -6.44
C GLN A 298 4.91 27.46 -5.93
N SER A 299 5.31 26.55 -6.83
CA SER A 299 5.83 25.24 -6.46
C SER A 299 7.16 25.34 -5.72
N LEU A 300 8.07 26.22 -6.16
CA LEU A 300 9.37 26.48 -5.55
C LEU A 300 9.23 26.87 -4.07
N VAL A 301 8.37 27.85 -3.76
CA VAL A 301 8.14 28.27 -2.37
C VAL A 301 7.71 27.10 -1.47
N LEU A 302 6.86 26.20 -1.97
CA LEU A 302 6.42 25.03 -1.22
C LEU A 302 7.55 24.00 -1.06
N ARG A 303 8.33 23.75 -2.11
CA ARG A 303 9.47 22.81 -2.07
C ARG A 303 10.61 23.29 -1.19
N GLU A 304 10.89 24.59 -1.17
CA GLU A 304 11.86 25.19 -0.25
C GLU A 304 11.44 24.99 1.20
N ARG A 305 10.15 25.15 1.50
CA ARG A 305 9.61 24.88 2.84
C ARG A 305 9.78 23.41 3.23
N ILE A 306 9.46 22.48 2.34
CA ILE A 306 9.59 21.04 2.59
C ILE A 306 11.06 20.67 2.81
N ALA A 307 11.95 21.12 1.93
CA ALA A 307 13.39 20.88 2.02
C ALA A 307 14.01 21.45 3.31
N LYS A 308 13.52 22.61 3.78
CA LYS A 308 13.93 23.19 5.06
C LYS A 308 13.44 22.38 6.26
N ALA A 309 12.23 21.84 6.20
CA ALA A 309 11.67 21.02 7.26
C ALA A 309 12.28 19.60 7.31
N GLN A 310 12.78 19.12 6.17
CA GLN A 310 13.36 17.78 6.02
C GLN A 310 14.73 17.85 5.31
N PRO A 311 15.76 18.43 5.97
CA PRO A 311 17.06 18.63 5.33
C PRO A 311 17.77 17.31 4.97
N ASP A 312 17.58 16.27 5.78
CA ASP A 312 18.24 14.97 5.61
C ASP A 312 17.52 14.05 4.61
N VAL A 313 16.35 14.45 4.11
CA VAL A 313 15.58 13.66 3.13
C VAL A 313 16.03 14.03 1.72
N MET A 314 16.88 13.19 1.13
CA MET A 314 17.43 13.38 -0.23
C MET A 314 16.34 13.65 -1.29
N GLN A 315 15.19 12.99 -1.20
CA GLN A 315 14.08 13.21 -2.14
C GLN A 315 13.60 14.66 -2.14
N CYS A 316 13.48 15.29 -0.96
CA CYS A 316 13.03 16.67 -0.85
C CYS A 316 14.04 17.65 -1.48
N GLN A 317 15.34 17.37 -1.36
CA GLN A 317 16.38 18.16 -2.01
C GLN A 317 16.35 17.99 -3.53
N GLY A 318 16.15 16.74 -4.00
CA GLY A 318 15.98 16.44 -5.42
C GLY A 318 14.76 17.13 -6.03
N ASP A 319 13.62 17.08 -5.37
CA ASP A 319 12.41 17.76 -5.82
C ASP A 319 12.62 19.28 -5.90
N LEU A 320 13.33 19.86 -4.93
CA LEU A 320 13.69 21.28 -4.95
C LEU A 320 14.63 21.62 -6.12
N ALA A 321 15.61 20.77 -6.43
CA ALA A 321 16.49 20.98 -7.58
C ALA A 321 15.68 20.97 -8.90
N VAL A 322 14.80 19.97 -9.09
CA VAL A 322 13.98 19.84 -10.30
C VAL A 322 13.14 21.09 -10.59
N ILE A 323 12.58 21.74 -9.56
CA ILE A 323 11.78 22.94 -9.79
C ILE A 323 12.64 24.17 -10.09
N ARG A 324 13.86 24.24 -9.55
CA ARG A 324 14.82 25.31 -9.88
C ARG A 324 15.31 25.16 -11.32
N ASP A 325 15.63 23.94 -11.75
CA ASP A 325 16.03 23.64 -13.12
C ASP A 325 14.94 24.06 -14.11
N LYS A 326 13.67 23.72 -13.85
CA LYS A 326 12.54 24.13 -14.69
C LYS A 326 12.36 25.65 -14.81
N ILE A 327 12.68 26.40 -13.75
CA ILE A 327 12.65 27.87 -13.78
C ILE A 327 13.85 28.40 -14.57
N GLY A 328 15.04 27.85 -14.36
CA GLY A 328 16.25 28.21 -15.08
C GLY A 328 16.11 27.97 -16.58
N ASP A 329 15.61 26.80 -16.99
CA ASP A 329 15.32 26.44 -18.38
C ASP A 329 14.41 27.48 -19.04
N LEU A 330 13.40 27.96 -18.31
CA LEU A 330 12.45 28.95 -18.81
C LEU A 330 13.10 30.34 -19.00
N PHE A 331 13.97 30.76 -18.08
CA PHE A 331 14.73 32.00 -18.22
C PHE A 331 15.75 31.92 -19.37
N VAL A 332 16.39 30.77 -19.56
CA VAL A 332 17.26 30.51 -20.73
C VAL A 332 16.48 30.65 -22.03
N GLU A 333 15.28 30.05 -22.12
CA GLU A 333 14.42 30.15 -23.31
C GLU A 333 14.03 31.61 -23.60
N GLN A 334 13.81 32.42 -22.56
CA GLN A 334 13.49 33.85 -22.66
C GLN A 334 14.72 34.74 -22.86
N LYS A 335 15.94 34.19 -22.83
CA LYS A 335 17.23 34.92 -22.86
C LYS A 335 17.42 35.88 -21.68
N GLU A 336 16.79 35.58 -20.55
CA GLU A 336 16.88 36.33 -19.30
C GLU A 336 17.96 35.72 -18.38
N TRP A 337 19.22 35.84 -18.78
CA TRP A 337 20.37 35.17 -18.15
C TRP A 337 20.64 35.54 -16.68
N GLN A 338 20.05 36.62 -16.17
CA GLN A 338 20.18 37.00 -14.76
C GLN A 338 19.28 36.17 -13.84
N GLY A 339 18.22 35.54 -14.37
CA GLY A 339 17.31 34.67 -13.64
C GLY A 339 17.59 33.17 -13.85
N ALA A 340 18.34 32.81 -14.90
CA ALA A 340 18.71 31.44 -15.27
C ALA A 340 19.74 30.82 -14.30
#